data_AF-A0A534L763-F1
#
_entry.id   AF-A0A534L763-F1
#
_cell.length_a   1.000
_cell.length_b   1.000
_cell.length_c   1.000
_cell.angle_alpha   90.00
_cell.angle_beta   90.00
_cell.angle_gamma   90.00
#
_symmetry.space_group_name_H-M   'P 1'
#
loop_
_entity.id
_entity.type
_entity.pdbx_description
1 polymer ?
#
loop_
_entity_poly.entity_id
_entity_poly.type
_entity_poly.pdbx_seq_one_letter_code
_entity_poly.pdbx_strand_id
1 'polypeptide(L)'
;MDREQTTRDARAVEDPMAAIFDLAESVDRQTPKIRRMLRYVRVFVSVWLLLDFFLIIVLAAIGGGNPGAAFLLFIPIIALLFAMRRISGSTVRLVLLILVIVFANLQIISIGGLLFVGVVLVALFVLGFIILELMRDLRSFFDYFALRHRVIQRVRQADPVVYVPEGKDAVERILAHLASSSPDVRGLMAVPGAVAIPALLTGKSGLTYSFDAYVRRSPSQLWRTVSLGSPGYAVFVKAFEKAPTLQDLNALKAAVEDASLTSRIPPARILVLWQAKGDESVTPDVYEFLTKEAARVRLRGHTFVCSLELAVERDDGTYDFIPLVLEPAVVSGGRPTPG
;
A
#
# COMPACT_ATOMS: atom_id res chain seq x y z
N MET A 1 27.19 1.85 60.36
CA MET A 1 26.32 0.79 59.81
C MET A 1 25.58 1.42 58.65
N ASP A 2 26.25 1.40 57.51
CA ASP A 2 25.90 2.12 56.30
C ASP A 2 24.87 1.35 55.47
N ARG A 3 23.83 2.05 55.01
CA ARG A 3 22.94 1.59 53.95
C ARG A 3 23.60 1.92 52.62
N GLU A 4 24.21 0.93 52.00
CA GLU A 4 24.69 1.03 50.63
C GLU A 4 23.51 1.28 49.67
N GLN A 5 23.51 2.50 49.11
CA GLN A 5 22.89 2.78 47.83
C GLN A 5 23.49 1.81 46.81
N THR A 6 22.69 0.84 46.36
CA THR A 6 23.02 0.05 45.18
C THR A 6 23.04 1.01 44.00
N THR A 7 24.26 1.35 43.62
CA THR A 7 24.64 1.99 42.37
C THR A 7 23.83 1.41 41.23
N ARG A 8 22.95 2.24 40.63
CA ARG A 8 22.43 2.02 39.29
C ARG A 8 23.63 1.84 38.38
N ASP A 9 23.88 0.61 37.99
CA ASP A 9 24.91 0.24 37.05
C ASP A 9 24.63 0.96 35.72
N ALA A 10 25.45 1.97 35.41
CA ALA A 10 25.40 2.75 34.17
C ALA A 10 25.84 1.94 32.93
N ARG A 11 25.79 0.60 33.04
CA ARG A 11 26.21 -0.39 32.04
C ARG A 11 25.14 -1.44 31.72
N ALA A 12 23.91 -1.25 32.19
CA ALA A 12 22.75 -1.87 31.55
C ALA A 12 22.48 -1.14 30.24
N VAL A 13 23.37 -1.36 29.25
CA VAL A 13 23.02 -1.14 27.85
C VAL A 13 21.86 -2.11 27.62
N GLU A 14 20.63 -1.60 27.69
CA GLU A 14 19.47 -2.27 27.13
C GLU A 14 19.92 -2.86 25.79
N ASP A 15 19.81 -4.18 25.65
CA ASP A 15 20.28 -4.91 24.49
C ASP A 15 19.89 -4.09 23.24
N PRO A 16 20.85 -3.52 22.50
CA PRO A 16 20.56 -2.47 21.52
C PRO A 16 19.54 -2.95 20.49
N MET A 17 19.45 -4.25 20.29
CA MET A 17 18.40 -4.92 19.54
C MET A 17 17.02 -4.71 20.18
N ALA A 18 16.85 -4.99 21.48
CA ALA A 18 15.60 -4.78 22.21
C ALA A 18 15.12 -3.31 22.18
N ALA A 19 16.03 -2.36 22.39
CA ALA A 19 15.70 -0.93 22.31
C ALA A 19 15.25 -0.48 20.90
N ILE A 20 15.91 -1.00 19.85
CA ILE A 20 15.50 -0.78 18.45
C ILE A 20 14.13 -1.41 18.17
N PHE A 21 13.84 -2.57 18.77
CA PHE A 21 12.56 -3.26 18.62
C PHE A 21 11.42 -2.53 19.33
N ASP A 22 11.61 -2.08 20.57
CA ASP A 22 10.61 -1.30 21.30
C ASP A 22 10.32 0.03 20.60
N LEU A 23 11.34 0.68 20.04
CA LEU A 23 11.17 1.86 19.20
C LEU A 23 10.34 1.53 17.96
N ALA A 24 10.64 0.44 17.26
CA ALA A 24 9.92 0.05 16.05
C ALA A 24 8.47 -0.39 16.33
N GLU A 25 8.20 -1.00 17.49
CA GLU A 25 6.85 -1.37 17.92
C GLU A 25 6.03 -0.13 18.31
N SER A 26 6.67 0.83 18.98
CA SER A 26 6.05 2.12 19.28
C SER A 26 5.68 2.89 18.00
N VAL A 27 6.52 2.81 16.97
CA VAL A 27 6.26 3.38 15.64
C VAL A 27 5.10 2.66 14.94
N ASP A 28 5.04 1.31 14.97
CA ASP A 28 3.92 0.58 14.34
C ASP A 28 2.57 0.91 15.00
N ARG A 29 2.53 1.02 16.32
CA ARG A 29 1.32 1.47 17.05
C ARG A 29 0.88 2.88 16.66
N GLN A 30 1.83 3.74 16.29
CA GLN A 30 1.54 5.11 15.84
C GLN A 30 1.25 5.22 14.34
N THR A 31 1.67 4.26 13.51
CA THR A 31 1.41 4.21 12.05
C THR A 31 -0.02 4.56 11.65
N PRO A 32 -1.11 4.02 12.25
CA PRO A 32 -2.47 4.38 11.87
C PRO A 32 -2.82 5.84 12.20
N LYS A 33 -2.33 6.39 13.32
CA LYS A 33 -2.50 7.80 13.69
C LYS A 33 -1.74 8.70 12.72
N ILE A 34 -0.50 8.36 12.41
CA ILE A 34 0.35 9.07 11.43
C ILE A 34 -0.32 9.05 10.05
N ARG A 35 -0.85 7.90 9.60
CA ARG A 35 -1.56 7.77 8.32
C ARG A 35 -2.80 8.65 8.24
N ARG A 36 -3.58 8.73 9.32
CA ARG A 36 -4.74 9.61 9.43
C ARG A 36 -4.33 11.08 9.42
N MET A 37 -3.29 11.45 10.17
CA MET A 37 -2.73 12.80 10.20
C MET A 37 -2.21 13.22 8.81
N LEU A 38 -1.40 12.38 8.15
CA LEU A 38 -0.91 12.62 6.78
C LEU A 38 -2.06 12.75 5.76
N ARG A 39 -3.21 12.12 6.00
CA ARG A 39 -4.38 12.31 5.14
C ARG A 39 -5.00 13.70 5.35
N TYR A 40 -5.20 14.11 6.59
CA TYR A 40 -5.74 15.43 6.90
C TYR A 40 -4.82 16.56 6.44
N VAL A 41 -3.51 16.44 6.71
CA VAL A 41 -2.52 17.43 6.26
C VAL A 41 -2.50 17.50 4.73
N ARG A 42 -2.63 16.37 4.01
CA ARG A 42 -2.70 16.39 2.54
C ARG A 42 -3.92 17.15 2.03
N VAL A 43 -5.10 16.87 2.61
CA VAL A 43 -6.35 17.55 2.24
C VAL A 43 -6.24 19.04 2.56
N PHE A 44 -5.75 19.38 3.75
CA PHE A 44 -5.54 20.76 4.18
C PHE A 44 -4.60 21.52 3.23
N VAL A 45 -3.42 20.97 2.93
CA VAL A 45 -2.46 21.62 2.02
C VAL A 45 -3.02 21.70 0.60
N SER A 46 -3.78 20.71 0.13
CA SER A 46 -4.43 20.79 -1.19
C SER A 46 -5.48 21.89 -1.26
N VAL A 47 -6.31 22.05 -0.22
CA VAL A 47 -7.30 23.14 -0.13
C VAL A 47 -6.60 24.49 0.00
N TRP A 48 -5.52 24.56 0.77
CA TRP A 48 -4.73 25.77 0.94
C TRP A 48 -4.05 26.21 -0.37
N LEU A 49 -3.45 25.28 -1.12
CA LEU A 49 -2.89 25.58 -2.46
C LEU A 49 -3.96 26.03 -3.46
N LEU A 50 -5.16 25.48 -3.37
CA LEU A 50 -6.29 25.93 -4.19
C LEU A 50 -6.68 27.37 -3.84
N LEU A 51 -6.77 27.69 -2.55
CA LEU A 51 -7.05 29.04 -2.08
C LEU A 51 -5.96 30.02 -2.53
N ASP A 52 -4.70 29.64 -2.38
CA ASP A 52 -3.53 30.44 -2.74
C ASP A 52 -3.48 30.71 -4.25
N PHE A 53 -3.81 29.70 -5.06
CA PHE A 53 -3.99 29.85 -6.51
C PHE A 53 -5.02 30.94 -6.85
N PHE A 54 -6.20 30.91 -6.23
CA PHE A 54 -7.23 31.94 -6.46
C PHE A 54 -6.78 33.31 -5.95
N LEU A 55 -6.12 33.35 -4.79
CA LEU A 55 -5.64 34.58 -4.18
C LEU A 55 -4.60 35.27 -5.06
N ILE A 56 -3.67 34.53 -5.67
CA ILE A 56 -2.69 35.07 -6.61
C ILE A 56 -3.38 35.72 -7.83
N ILE A 57 -4.41 35.09 -8.38
CA ILE A 57 -5.15 35.62 -9.54
C ILE A 57 -5.93 36.89 -9.15
N VAL A 58 -6.63 36.86 -8.02
CA VAL A 58 -7.38 38.02 -7.51
C VAL A 58 -6.43 39.17 -7.19
N LEU A 59 -5.28 38.88 -6.58
CA LEU A 59 -4.26 39.88 -6.27
C LEU A 59 -3.70 40.52 -7.54
N ALA A 60 -3.48 39.76 -8.62
CA ALA A 60 -3.08 40.30 -9.91
C ALA A 60 -4.16 41.20 -10.53
N ALA A 61 -5.44 40.88 -10.33
CA ALA A 61 -6.54 41.72 -10.80
C ALA A 61 -6.66 43.05 -10.02
N ILE A 62 -6.51 43.00 -8.69
CA ILE A 62 -6.64 44.18 -7.81
C ILE A 62 -5.36 45.04 -7.84
N GLY A 63 -4.19 44.43 -7.98
CA GLY A 63 -2.87 45.08 -7.97
C GLY A 63 -2.50 45.82 -9.26
N GLY A 64 -3.42 45.93 -10.22
CA GLY A 64 -3.14 46.54 -11.54
C GLY A 64 -2.24 45.68 -12.43
N GLY A 65 -2.11 44.39 -12.12
CA GLY A 65 -1.35 43.42 -12.90
C GLY A 65 -2.16 42.78 -14.02
N ASN A 66 -1.68 41.64 -14.51
CA ASN A 66 -2.33 40.87 -15.56
C ASN A 66 -2.78 39.50 -15.02
N PRO A 67 -4.06 39.34 -14.61
CA PRO A 67 -4.57 38.08 -14.07
C PRO A 67 -4.53 36.93 -15.08
N GLY A 68 -4.65 37.23 -16.39
CA GLY A 68 -4.51 36.23 -17.45
C GLY A 68 -3.09 35.67 -17.54
N ALA A 69 -2.08 36.53 -17.44
CA ALA A 69 -0.69 36.11 -17.40
C ALA A 69 -0.38 35.32 -16.10
N ALA A 70 -0.88 35.78 -14.95
CA ALA A 70 -0.73 35.09 -13.67
C ALA A 70 -1.31 33.66 -13.70
N PHE A 71 -2.47 33.48 -14.36
CA PHE A 71 -3.08 32.17 -14.59
C PHE A 71 -2.24 31.28 -15.52
N LEU A 72 -1.79 31.81 -16.66
CA LEU A 72 -1.00 31.04 -17.63
C LEU A 72 0.33 30.56 -17.06
N LEU A 73 0.96 31.35 -16.18
CA LEU A 73 2.23 31.01 -15.54
C LEU A 73 2.12 29.86 -14.52
N PHE A 74 0.93 29.53 -14.02
CA PHE A 74 0.75 28.33 -13.19
C PHE A 74 1.01 27.03 -13.95
N ILE A 75 0.65 26.97 -15.23
CA ILE A 75 0.78 25.77 -16.06
C ILE A 75 2.24 25.28 -16.10
N PRO A 76 3.24 26.09 -16.49
CA PRO A 76 4.64 25.68 -16.48
C PRO A 76 5.14 25.40 -15.06
N ILE A 77 4.76 26.18 -14.04
CA ILE A 77 5.21 25.96 -12.65
C ILE A 77 4.76 24.57 -12.16
N ILE A 78 3.48 24.24 -12.31
CA ILE A 78 2.92 22.96 -11.89
C ILE A 78 3.54 21.82 -12.72
N ALA A 79 3.70 22.00 -14.03
CA ALA A 79 4.30 20.98 -14.90
C ALA A 79 5.74 20.67 -14.50
N LEU A 80 6.55 21.69 -14.19
CA LEU A 80 7.95 21.54 -13.78
C LEU A 80 8.08 20.90 -12.40
N LEU A 81 7.28 21.35 -11.44
CA LEU A 81 7.22 20.75 -10.11
C LEU A 81 6.78 19.27 -10.18
N PHE A 82 5.85 18.94 -11.08
CA PHE A 82 5.46 17.54 -11.31
C PHE A 82 6.49 16.74 -12.10
N ALA A 83 7.28 17.38 -12.98
CA ALA A 83 8.36 16.74 -13.72
C ALA A 83 9.55 16.38 -12.82
N MET A 84 9.90 17.27 -11.88
CA MET A 84 10.94 17.01 -10.86
C MET A 84 10.72 15.68 -10.14
N ARG A 85 9.46 15.33 -9.92
CA ARG A 85 9.03 14.07 -9.31
C ARG A 85 9.50 12.80 -10.03
N ARG A 86 9.57 12.82 -11.36
CA ARG A 86 9.86 11.62 -12.17
C ARG A 86 11.35 11.39 -12.38
N ILE A 87 12.16 12.37 -12.02
CA ILE A 87 13.57 12.40 -12.38
C ILE A 87 14.40 12.08 -11.14
N SER A 88 15.29 11.10 -11.27
CA SER A 88 16.19 10.67 -10.18
C SER A 88 17.53 11.45 -10.16
N GLY A 89 17.92 12.05 -11.29
CA GLY A 89 19.20 12.74 -11.44
C GLY A 89 19.26 14.08 -10.71
N SER A 90 20.27 14.25 -9.84
CA SER A 90 20.50 15.48 -9.06
C SER A 90 20.65 16.73 -9.94
N THR A 91 21.45 16.65 -11.01
CA THR A 91 21.70 17.78 -11.93
C THR A 91 20.43 18.23 -12.64
N VAL A 92 19.59 17.30 -13.08
CA VAL A 92 18.35 17.62 -13.81
C VAL A 92 17.30 18.22 -12.87
N ARG A 93 17.23 17.75 -11.61
CA ARG A 93 16.38 18.37 -10.58
C ARG A 93 16.79 19.82 -10.31
N LEU A 94 18.08 20.10 -10.26
CA LEU A 94 18.61 21.45 -10.05
C LEU A 94 18.20 22.38 -11.20
N VAL A 95 18.32 21.94 -12.45
CA VAL A 95 17.88 22.69 -13.63
C VAL A 95 16.38 23.00 -13.59
N LEU A 96 15.55 22.02 -13.23
CA LEU A 96 14.11 22.22 -13.11
C LEU A 96 13.76 23.20 -11.98
N LEU A 97 14.47 23.16 -10.86
CA LEU A 97 14.26 24.08 -9.74
C LEU A 97 14.62 25.52 -10.12
N ILE A 98 15.72 25.73 -10.86
CA ILE A 98 16.06 27.04 -11.43
C ILE A 98 14.92 27.53 -12.33
N LEU A 99 14.39 26.65 -13.18
CA LEU A 99 13.31 27.03 -14.09
C LEU A 99 12.01 27.37 -13.33
N VAL A 100 11.69 26.66 -12.25
CA VAL A 100 10.58 27.00 -11.35
C VAL A 100 10.79 28.38 -10.74
N ILE A 101 12.00 28.71 -10.28
CA ILE A 101 12.32 30.04 -9.74
C ILE A 101 12.11 31.12 -10.81
N VAL A 102 12.53 30.88 -12.06
CA VAL A 102 12.32 31.83 -13.17
C VAL A 102 10.84 32.08 -13.39
N PHE A 103 10.02 31.04 -13.51
CA PHE A 103 8.58 31.20 -13.69
C PHE A 103 7.88 31.80 -12.47
N ALA A 104 8.33 31.49 -11.25
CA ALA A 104 7.84 32.11 -10.02
C ALA A 104 8.10 33.63 -10.00
N ASN A 105 9.29 34.08 -10.43
CA ASN A 105 9.59 35.51 -10.55
C ASN A 105 8.72 36.18 -11.61
N LEU A 106 8.50 35.55 -12.76
CA LEU A 106 7.58 36.06 -13.78
C LEU A 106 6.15 36.18 -13.23
N GLN A 107 5.73 35.23 -12.38
CA GLN A 107 4.42 35.25 -11.75
C GLN A 107 4.30 36.41 -10.74
N ILE A 108 5.34 36.66 -9.95
CA ILE A 108 5.40 37.82 -9.04
C ILE A 108 5.28 39.12 -9.83
N ILE A 109 6.00 39.26 -10.95
CA ILE A 109 5.93 40.45 -11.81
C ILE A 109 4.52 40.64 -12.37
N SER A 110 3.83 39.55 -12.75
CA SER A 110 2.46 39.61 -13.28
C SER A 110 1.41 40.16 -12.30
N ILE A 111 1.71 40.21 -11.00
CA ILE A 111 0.80 40.70 -9.95
C ILE A 111 0.73 42.23 -9.91
N GLY A 112 1.75 42.93 -10.42
CA GLY A 112 1.76 44.40 -10.48
C GLY A 112 2.13 45.04 -9.15
N GLY A 113 1.40 46.05 -8.70
CA GLY A 113 1.77 46.92 -7.58
C GLY A 113 1.86 46.26 -6.20
N LEU A 114 1.35 45.03 -6.05
CA LEU A 114 1.34 44.27 -4.80
C LEU A 114 2.47 43.23 -4.72
N LEU A 115 3.66 43.56 -5.24
CA LEU A 115 4.80 42.65 -5.36
C LEU A 115 5.18 41.96 -4.05
N PHE A 116 5.19 42.68 -2.92
CA PHE A 116 5.56 42.10 -1.63
C PHE A 116 4.62 40.95 -1.22
N VAL A 117 3.31 41.16 -1.35
CA VAL A 117 2.31 40.11 -1.08
C VAL A 117 2.44 38.99 -2.11
N GLY A 118 2.69 39.34 -3.37
CA GLY A 118 2.93 38.37 -4.44
C GLY A 118 4.12 37.45 -4.18
N VAL A 119 5.25 37.96 -3.68
CA VAL A 119 6.42 37.17 -3.29
C VAL A 119 6.04 36.15 -2.22
N VAL A 120 5.31 36.59 -1.19
CA VAL A 120 4.89 35.70 -0.09
C VAL A 120 3.97 34.60 -0.61
N LEU A 121 2.95 34.93 -1.40
CA LEU A 121 2.01 33.94 -1.92
C LEU A 121 2.69 32.94 -2.87
N VAL A 122 3.51 33.41 -3.80
CA VAL A 122 4.21 32.50 -4.73
C VAL A 122 5.20 31.58 -3.99
N ALA A 123 5.89 32.10 -2.95
CA ALA A 123 6.75 31.27 -2.11
C ALA A 123 5.95 30.23 -1.32
N LEU A 124 4.80 30.62 -0.75
CA LEU A 124 3.87 29.73 -0.05
C LEU A 124 3.33 28.64 -0.99
N PHE A 125 2.99 28.99 -2.23
CA PHE A 125 2.53 28.04 -3.23
C PHE A 125 3.57 26.96 -3.54
N VAL A 126 4.82 27.38 -3.81
CA VAL A 126 5.93 26.45 -4.07
C VAL A 126 6.20 25.58 -2.85
N LEU A 127 6.20 26.17 -1.65
CA LEU A 127 6.40 25.45 -0.39
C LEU A 127 5.30 24.41 -0.15
N GLY A 128 4.04 24.74 -0.39
CA GLY A 128 2.93 23.79 -0.26
C GLY A 128 3.06 22.60 -1.19
N PHE A 129 3.53 22.83 -2.41
CA PHE A 129 3.80 21.74 -3.35
C PHE A 129 4.92 20.82 -2.84
N ILE A 130 6.02 21.39 -2.34
CA ILE A 130 7.13 20.63 -1.74
C ILE A 130 6.63 19.81 -0.53
N ILE A 131 5.78 20.39 0.32
CA ILE A 131 5.18 19.68 1.46
C ILE A 131 4.36 18.47 0.98
N LEU A 132 3.52 18.65 -0.05
CA LEU A 132 2.74 17.54 -0.61
C LEU A 132 3.62 16.41 -1.17
N GLU A 133 4.77 16.77 -1.75
CA GLU A 133 5.75 15.81 -2.24
C GLU A 133 6.41 15.05 -1.08
N LEU A 134 6.96 15.76 -0.09
CA LEU A 134 7.63 15.17 1.06
C LEU A 134 6.71 14.24 1.85
N MET A 135 5.43 14.62 1.98
CA MET A 135 4.41 13.79 2.62
C MET A 135 4.12 12.48 1.89
N ARG A 136 4.33 12.42 0.57
CA ARG A 136 4.16 11.17 -0.18
C ARG A 136 5.33 10.22 0.09
N ASP A 137 6.55 10.74 0.15
CA ASP A 137 7.74 9.94 0.46
C ASP A 137 7.70 9.40 1.90
N LEU A 138 7.22 10.23 2.84
CA LEU A 138 6.93 9.81 4.22
C LEU A 138 5.99 8.60 4.26
N ARG A 139 4.92 8.61 3.45
CA ARG A 139 3.96 7.49 3.41
C ARG A 139 4.64 6.21 2.92
N SER A 140 5.42 6.26 1.85
CA SER A 140 6.13 5.07 1.35
C SER A 140 7.14 4.53 2.36
N PHE A 141 7.81 5.41 3.11
CA PHE A 141 8.74 5.01 4.16
C PHE A 141 8.03 4.26 5.30
N PHE A 142 6.91 4.80 5.80
CA PHE A 142 6.13 4.13 6.85
C PHE A 142 5.53 2.80 6.39
N ASP A 143 5.05 2.71 5.15
CA ASP A 143 4.50 1.46 4.61
C ASP A 143 5.60 0.37 4.50
N TYR A 144 6.82 0.73 4.11
CA TYR A 144 7.97 -0.17 4.10
C TYR A 144 8.40 -0.61 5.52
N PHE A 145 8.50 0.36 6.45
CA PHE A 145 8.96 0.10 7.80
C PHE A 145 7.96 -0.75 8.60
N ALA A 146 6.67 -0.45 8.51
CA ALA A 146 5.62 -1.22 9.18
C ALA A 146 5.53 -2.66 8.65
N LEU A 147 5.74 -2.86 7.35
CA LEU A 147 5.75 -4.21 6.77
C LEU A 147 6.95 -5.02 7.28
N ARG A 148 8.16 -4.44 7.26
CA ARG A 148 9.38 -5.14 7.70
C ARG A 148 9.36 -5.48 9.19
N HIS A 149 8.89 -4.56 10.03
CA HIS A 149 8.85 -4.79 11.47
C HIS A 149 7.83 -5.88 11.87
N ARG A 150 6.65 -5.90 11.23
CA ARG A 150 5.63 -6.94 11.47
C ARG A 150 6.08 -8.33 11.06
N VAL A 151 6.81 -8.45 9.95
CA VAL A 151 7.40 -9.73 9.52
C VAL A 151 8.35 -10.25 10.61
N ILE A 152 9.22 -9.40 11.15
CA ILE A 152 10.18 -9.82 12.19
C ILE A 152 9.49 -10.21 13.50
N GLN A 153 8.48 -9.46 13.95
CA GLN A 153 7.74 -9.82 15.17
C GLN A 153 6.97 -11.12 15.03
N ARG A 154 6.29 -11.33 13.90
CA ARG A 154 5.46 -12.51 13.68
C ARG A 154 6.29 -13.78 13.47
N VAL A 155 7.47 -13.69 12.84
CA VAL A 155 8.43 -14.82 12.76
C VAL A 155 8.91 -15.25 14.16
N ARG A 156 8.97 -14.31 15.11
CA ARG A 156 9.43 -14.57 16.48
C ARG A 156 8.31 -15.00 17.43
N GLN A 157 7.07 -14.56 17.18
CA GLN A 157 5.92 -14.77 18.07
C GLN A 157 4.96 -15.87 17.59
N ALA A 158 5.00 -16.27 16.31
CA ALA A 158 4.22 -17.41 15.86
C ALA A 158 4.86 -18.70 16.40
N ASP A 159 4.04 -19.60 16.93
CA ASP A 159 4.39 -21.01 16.99
C ASP A 159 4.81 -21.41 15.56
N PRO A 160 5.98 -22.02 15.34
CA PRO A 160 6.47 -22.31 13.99
C PRO A 160 5.56 -23.28 13.23
N VAL A 161 4.56 -23.85 13.91
CA VAL A 161 3.64 -24.85 13.40
C VAL A 161 2.24 -24.25 13.29
N VAL A 162 1.74 -24.09 12.06
CA VAL A 162 0.35 -23.72 11.81
C VAL A 162 -0.48 -25.00 11.66
N TYR A 163 -1.38 -25.28 12.60
CA TYR A 163 -2.24 -26.47 12.49
C TYR A 163 -3.35 -26.28 11.47
N VAL A 164 -3.64 -27.35 10.73
CA VAL A 164 -4.71 -27.43 9.74
C VAL A 164 -6.06 -27.51 10.47
N PRO A 165 -7.01 -26.58 10.20
CA PRO A 165 -8.34 -26.63 10.80
C PRO A 165 -9.17 -27.82 10.32
N GLU A 166 -10.20 -28.19 11.08
CA GLU A 166 -11.18 -29.20 10.64
C GLU A 166 -11.98 -28.70 9.42
N GLY A 167 -12.15 -29.56 8.41
CA GLY A 167 -12.91 -29.26 7.19
C GLY A 167 -12.86 -30.42 6.20
N LYS A 168 -13.91 -30.57 5.38
CA LYS A 168 -14.06 -31.72 4.48
C LYS A 168 -13.04 -31.67 3.34
N ASP A 169 -12.84 -30.48 2.79
CA ASP A 169 -11.95 -30.24 1.65
C ASP A 169 -10.84 -29.25 2.01
N ALA A 170 -9.67 -29.35 1.35
CA ALA A 170 -8.52 -28.46 1.57
C ALA A 170 -8.87 -26.97 1.43
N VAL A 171 -9.80 -26.65 0.53
CA VAL A 171 -10.31 -25.28 0.31
C VAL A 171 -11.11 -24.80 1.52
N GLU A 172 -11.94 -25.66 2.11
CA GLU A 172 -12.73 -25.32 3.32
C GLU A 172 -11.80 -25.12 4.52
N ARG A 173 -10.77 -25.97 4.67
CA ARG A 173 -9.76 -25.88 5.73
C ARG A 173 -8.95 -24.58 5.67
N ILE A 174 -8.44 -24.19 4.49
CA ILE A 174 -7.73 -22.90 4.37
C ILE A 174 -8.67 -21.72 4.62
N LEU A 175 -9.91 -21.79 4.15
CA LEU A 175 -10.88 -20.72 4.33
C LEU A 175 -11.22 -20.54 5.82
N ALA A 176 -11.34 -21.62 6.58
CA ALA A 176 -11.47 -21.59 8.03
C ALA A 176 -10.23 -20.99 8.70
N HIS A 177 -9.03 -21.34 8.23
CA HIS A 177 -7.76 -20.75 8.70
C HIS A 177 -7.71 -19.23 8.46
N LEU A 178 -8.15 -18.77 7.28
CA LEU A 178 -8.21 -17.33 6.97
C LEU A 178 -9.25 -16.60 7.84
N ALA A 179 -10.38 -17.24 8.12
CA ALA A 179 -11.42 -16.68 8.98
C ALA A 179 -10.97 -16.56 10.44
N SER A 180 -10.21 -17.54 10.96
CA SER A 180 -9.69 -17.49 12.31
C SER A 180 -8.57 -16.45 12.44
N SER A 181 -7.72 -16.34 11.43
CA SER A 181 -6.55 -15.45 11.40
C SER A 181 -6.88 -13.98 11.15
N SER A 182 -7.92 -13.70 10.35
CA SER A 182 -8.28 -12.33 9.94
C SER A 182 -9.74 -11.98 10.24
N PRO A 183 -10.03 -10.97 11.08
CA PRO A 183 -11.41 -10.54 11.37
C PRO A 183 -12.09 -9.93 10.13
N ASP A 184 -11.33 -9.38 9.19
CA ASP A 184 -11.85 -8.82 7.94
C ASP A 184 -12.33 -9.92 6.98
N VAL A 185 -11.58 -11.02 6.86
CA VAL A 185 -11.99 -12.18 6.07
C VAL A 185 -13.21 -12.86 6.72
N ARG A 186 -13.20 -13.03 8.04
CA ARG A 186 -14.35 -13.55 8.79
C ARG A 186 -15.62 -12.74 8.53
N GLY A 187 -15.53 -11.42 8.57
CA GLY A 187 -16.64 -10.52 8.29
C GLY A 187 -17.15 -10.65 6.85
N LEU A 188 -16.27 -10.89 5.88
CA LEU A 188 -16.67 -11.11 4.48
C LEU A 188 -17.36 -12.44 4.25
N MET A 189 -16.95 -13.51 4.94
CA MET A 189 -17.57 -14.82 4.80
C MET A 189 -19.05 -14.82 5.22
N ALA A 190 -19.44 -13.91 6.11
CA ALA A 190 -20.83 -13.71 6.50
C ALA A 190 -21.66 -12.91 5.46
N VAL A 191 -21.03 -12.29 4.45
CA VAL A 191 -21.71 -11.47 3.44
C VAL A 191 -22.13 -12.34 2.24
N PRO A 192 -23.44 -12.40 1.90
CA PRO A 192 -23.90 -13.14 0.73
C PRO A 192 -23.21 -12.67 -0.56
N GLY A 193 -22.64 -13.61 -1.33
CA GLY A 193 -21.98 -13.33 -2.62
C GLY A 193 -20.58 -12.70 -2.54
N ALA A 194 -19.99 -12.61 -1.34
CA ALA A 194 -18.60 -12.22 -1.14
C ALA A 194 -17.62 -13.39 -1.30
N VAL A 195 -18.08 -14.63 -1.11
CA VAL A 195 -17.31 -15.86 -1.32
C VAL A 195 -17.97 -16.66 -2.45
N ALA A 196 -17.17 -17.14 -3.40
CA ALA A 196 -17.61 -18.02 -4.49
C ALA A 196 -16.74 -19.29 -4.50
N ILE A 197 -17.41 -20.45 -4.46
CA ILE A 197 -16.80 -21.80 -4.42
C ILE A 197 -17.66 -22.73 -5.29
N PRO A 198 -17.15 -23.30 -6.40
CA PRO A 198 -15.98 -22.85 -7.16
C PRO A 198 -16.25 -21.49 -7.83
N ALA A 199 -15.20 -20.81 -8.28
CA ALA A 199 -15.29 -19.51 -8.93
C ALA A 199 -14.78 -19.58 -10.39
N LEU A 200 -15.67 -19.31 -11.34
CA LEU A 200 -15.31 -19.12 -12.75
C LEU A 200 -15.27 -17.61 -13.02
N LEU A 201 -14.07 -17.11 -13.36
CA LEU A 201 -13.85 -15.68 -13.60
C LEU A 201 -13.40 -15.46 -15.04
N THR A 202 -14.11 -14.59 -15.75
CA THR A 202 -13.72 -14.18 -17.11
C THR A 202 -12.74 -13.01 -17.03
N GLY A 203 -11.55 -13.21 -17.59
CA GLY A 203 -10.51 -12.19 -17.70
C GLY A 203 -10.77 -11.18 -18.81
N LYS A 204 -9.92 -10.16 -18.92
CA LYS A 204 -10.08 -9.09 -19.92
C LYS A 204 -9.73 -9.60 -21.31
N SER A 205 -8.89 -10.63 -21.38
CA SER A 205 -8.60 -11.39 -22.60
C SER A 205 -9.82 -12.14 -23.17
N GLY A 206 -10.90 -12.28 -22.40
CA GLY A 206 -12.07 -13.10 -22.76
C GLY A 206 -11.93 -14.57 -22.38
N LEU A 207 -10.77 -15.00 -21.85
CA LEU A 207 -10.57 -16.34 -21.31
C LEU A 207 -11.30 -16.48 -19.96
N THR A 208 -11.85 -17.67 -19.70
CA THR A 208 -12.47 -18.00 -18.41
C THR A 208 -11.52 -18.86 -17.61
N TYR A 209 -11.19 -18.39 -16.40
CA TYR A 209 -10.28 -19.05 -15.47
C TYR A 209 -11.07 -19.68 -14.32
N SER A 210 -10.66 -20.87 -13.89
CA SER A 210 -11.26 -21.59 -12.77
C SER A 210 -10.42 -21.48 -11.51
N PHE A 211 -11.03 -20.93 -10.46
CA PHE A 211 -10.48 -20.86 -9.11
C PHE A 211 -11.34 -21.71 -8.18
N ASP A 212 -10.73 -22.32 -7.18
CA ASP A 212 -11.43 -23.22 -6.26
C ASP A 212 -12.14 -22.43 -5.16
N ALA A 213 -11.58 -21.28 -4.77
CA ALA A 213 -12.34 -20.24 -4.06
C ALA A 213 -11.93 -18.84 -4.50
N TYR A 214 -12.91 -17.93 -4.44
CA TYR A 214 -12.71 -16.51 -4.67
C TYR A 214 -13.44 -15.71 -3.60
N VAL A 215 -12.68 -14.98 -2.79
CA VAL A 215 -13.21 -14.07 -1.76
C VAL A 215 -13.00 -12.64 -2.21
N ARG A 216 -14.05 -11.84 -2.25
CA ARG A 216 -14.00 -10.46 -2.71
C ARG A 216 -14.67 -9.49 -1.76
N ARG A 217 -14.05 -8.33 -1.62
CA ARG A 217 -14.68 -7.12 -1.10
C ARG A 217 -14.88 -6.13 -2.22
N SER A 218 -16.13 -5.74 -2.45
CA SER A 218 -16.44 -4.72 -3.44
C SER A 218 -15.75 -3.39 -3.12
N PRO A 219 -15.27 -2.65 -4.14
CA PRO A 219 -14.75 -1.32 -3.94
C PRO A 219 -15.85 -0.38 -3.43
N SER A 220 -15.47 0.58 -2.59
CA SER A 220 -16.38 1.63 -2.11
C SER A 220 -16.90 2.50 -3.26
N GLN A 221 -18.09 3.09 -3.11
CA GLN A 221 -18.69 3.93 -4.16
C GLN A 221 -17.81 5.13 -4.53
N LEU A 222 -17.19 5.76 -3.52
CA LEU A 222 -16.23 6.85 -3.75
C LEU A 222 -14.99 6.39 -4.54
N TRP A 223 -14.54 5.14 -4.34
CA TRP A 223 -13.43 4.60 -5.12
C TRP A 223 -13.84 4.41 -6.58
N ARG A 224 -15.09 3.99 -6.82
CA ARG A 224 -15.66 3.81 -8.17
C ARG A 224 -15.86 5.13 -8.91
N THR A 225 -16.05 6.26 -8.25
CA THR A 225 -16.27 7.55 -8.93
C THR A 225 -15.00 8.40 -9.01
N VAL A 226 -14.31 8.58 -7.90
CA VAL A 226 -13.20 9.56 -7.76
C VAL A 226 -11.88 8.95 -7.30
N SER A 227 -11.78 7.61 -7.23
CA SER A 227 -10.59 6.90 -6.72
C SER A 227 -10.21 7.31 -5.29
N LEU A 228 -11.19 7.77 -4.50
CA LEU A 228 -11.03 8.02 -3.06
C LEU A 228 -11.75 6.92 -2.26
N GLY A 229 -11.10 6.34 -1.25
CA GLY A 229 -11.73 5.34 -0.38
C GLY A 229 -11.10 3.96 -0.50
N SER A 230 -11.84 2.92 -0.13
CA SER A 230 -11.34 1.54 -0.19
C SER A 230 -11.43 1.01 -1.62
N PRO A 231 -10.31 0.53 -2.20
CA PRO A 231 -10.28 -0.05 -3.54
C PRO A 231 -10.94 -1.43 -3.60
N GLY A 232 -11.41 -1.96 -2.47
CA GLY A 232 -11.78 -3.36 -2.35
C GLY A 232 -10.52 -4.25 -2.30
N TYR A 233 -10.74 -5.55 -2.24
CA TYR A 233 -9.67 -6.53 -2.38
C TYR A 233 -10.23 -7.88 -2.80
N ALA A 234 -9.38 -8.69 -3.40
CA ALA A 234 -9.69 -10.04 -3.81
C ALA A 234 -8.63 -11.02 -3.28
N VAL A 235 -9.10 -12.17 -2.78
CA VAL A 235 -8.29 -13.33 -2.44
C VAL A 235 -8.65 -14.45 -3.41
N PHE A 236 -7.65 -14.94 -4.13
CA PHE A 236 -7.79 -16.03 -5.09
C PHE A 236 -7.21 -17.29 -4.46
N VAL A 237 -7.93 -18.40 -4.53
CA VAL A 237 -7.48 -19.70 -4.01
C VAL A 237 -7.53 -20.71 -5.14
N LYS A 238 -6.41 -21.40 -5.36
CA LYS A 238 -6.28 -22.50 -6.33
C LYS A 238 -5.64 -23.71 -5.67
N ALA A 239 -6.31 -24.85 -5.71
CA ALA A 239 -5.80 -26.12 -5.19
C ALA A 239 -5.18 -26.96 -6.30
N PHE A 240 -4.07 -27.63 -5.99
CA PHE A 240 -3.35 -28.55 -6.85
C PHE A 240 -3.23 -29.91 -6.17
N GLU A 241 -3.52 -30.98 -6.94
CA GLU A 241 -3.38 -32.36 -6.45
C GLU A 241 -1.92 -32.86 -6.43
N LYS A 242 -1.04 -32.20 -7.18
CA LYS A 242 0.40 -32.50 -7.28
C LYS A 242 1.19 -31.23 -7.00
N ALA A 243 2.49 -31.39 -6.72
CA ALA A 243 3.39 -30.26 -6.54
C ALA A 243 3.26 -29.27 -7.73
N PRO A 244 2.99 -27.97 -7.45
CA PRO A 244 2.76 -27.00 -8.51
C PRO A 244 4.05 -26.76 -9.30
N THR A 245 3.93 -26.69 -10.62
CA THR A 245 5.08 -26.39 -11.49
C THR A 245 5.25 -24.88 -11.70
N LEU A 246 6.42 -24.45 -12.17
CA LEU A 246 6.67 -23.06 -12.52
C LEU A 246 5.71 -22.56 -13.63
N GLN A 247 5.31 -23.44 -14.55
CA GLN A 247 4.34 -23.12 -15.59
C GLN A 247 2.95 -22.86 -14.99
N ASP A 248 2.53 -23.67 -14.02
CA ASP A 248 1.25 -23.51 -13.33
C ASP A 248 1.19 -22.18 -12.57
N LEU A 249 2.27 -21.82 -11.87
CA LEU A 249 2.35 -20.55 -11.13
C LEU A 249 2.36 -19.33 -12.05
N ASN A 250 3.05 -19.41 -13.19
CA ASN A 250 3.01 -18.35 -14.21
C ASN A 250 1.62 -18.20 -14.83
N ALA A 251 0.96 -19.32 -15.16
CA ALA A 251 -0.40 -19.31 -15.68
C ALA A 251 -1.38 -18.74 -14.64
N LEU A 252 -1.23 -19.10 -13.37
CA LEU A 252 -2.05 -18.57 -12.28
C LEU A 252 -1.83 -17.06 -12.08
N LYS A 253 -0.58 -16.60 -12.08
CA LYS A 253 -0.23 -15.17 -12.02
C LYS A 253 -0.93 -14.40 -13.14
N ALA A 254 -0.79 -14.87 -14.38
CA ALA A 254 -1.41 -14.24 -15.55
C ALA A 254 -2.95 -14.24 -15.45
N ALA A 255 -3.55 -15.36 -15.00
CA ALA A 255 -4.98 -15.48 -14.80
C ALA A 255 -5.51 -14.48 -13.75
N VAL A 256 -4.82 -14.33 -12.63
CA VAL A 256 -5.20 -13.38 -11.57
C VAL A 256 -5.06 -11.94 -12.07
N GLU A 257 -3.99 -11.60 -12.76
CA GLU A 257 -3.79 -10.27 -13.33
C GLU A 257 -4.93 -9.93 -14.31
N ASP A 258 -5.28 -10.86 -15.20
CA ASP A 258 -6.33 -10.66 -16.20
C ASP A 258 -7.75 -10.60 -15.59
N ALA A 259 -8.06 -11.48 -14.63
CA ALA A 259 -9.34 -11.46 -13.90
C ALA A 259 -9.52 -10.21 -13.04
N SER A 260 -8.42 -9.70 -12.44
CA SER A 260 -8.42 -8.47 -11.65
C SER A 260 -8.67 -7.23 -12.51
N LEU A 261 -8.17 -7.22 -13.76
CA LEU A 261 -8.45 -6.15 -14.72
C LEU A 261 -9.92 -6.08 -15.12
N THR A 262 -10.59 -7.22 -15.31
CA THR A 262 -12.04 -7.26 -15.62
C THR A 262 -12.89 -6.88 -14.42
N SER A 263 -12.64 -7.49 -13.26
CA SER A 263 -13.41 -7.22 -12.04
C SER A 263 -13.18 -5.81 -11.48
N ARG A 264 -12.06 -5.17 -11.85
CA ARG A 264 -11.58 -3.88 -11.30
C ARG A 264 -11.40 -3.91 -9.78
N ILE A 265 -11.11 -5.09 -9.22
CA ILE A 265 -10.80 -5.30 -7.81
C ILE A 265 -9.32 -5.68 -7.73
N PRO A 266 -8.51 -5.00 -6.89
CA PRO A 266 -7.10 -5.34 -6.79
C PRO A 266 -6.91 -6.70 -6.11
N PRO A 267 -5.95 -7.53 -6.59
CA PRO A 267 -5.56 -8.74 -5.88
C PRO A 267 -4.82 -8.34 -4.59
N ALA A 268 -5.22 -8.94 -3.47
CA ALA A 268 -4.55 -8.76 -2.19
C ALA A 268 -3.82 -10.02 -1.71
N ARG A 269 -4.29 -11.20 -2.12
CA ARG A 269 -3.64 -12.48 -1.80
C ARG A 269 -3.93 -13.51 -2.88
N ILE A 270 -2.92 -14.29 -3.26
CA ILE A 270 -3.05 -15.42 -4.18
C ILE A 270 -2.55 -16.66 -3.42
N LEU A 271 -3.47 -17.55 -3.06
CA LEU A 271 -3.19 -18.76 -2.30
C LEU A 271 -3.21 -19.96 -3.23
N VAL A 272 -2.09 -20.66 -3.25
CA VAL A 272 -1.90 -21.95 -3.90
C VAL A 272 -1.97 -23.00 -2.79
N LEU A 273 -2.89 -23.94 -2.89
CA LEU A 273 -3.00 -25.05 -1.94
C LEU A 273 -2.42 -26.29 -2.59
N TRP A 274 -1.62 -27.01 -1.84
CA TRP A 274 -1.13 -28.31 -2.27
C TRP A 274 -1.04 -29.23 -1.05
N GLN A 275 -1.65 -30.42 -1.17
CA GLN A 275 -1.51 -31.47 -0.18
C GLN A 275 -0.31 -32.34 -0.56
N ALA A 276 0.81 -32.16 0.15
CA ALA A 276 2.01 -32.96 -0.09
C ALA A 276 1.79 -34.38 0.41
N LYS A 277 2.18 -35.37 -0.40
CA LYS A 277 2.14 -36.79 -0.01
C LYS A 277 3.56 -37.26 0.26
N GLY A 278 3.85 -37.67 1.49
CA GLY A 278 5.20 -38.11 1.88
C GLY A 278 6.26 -37.01 1.73
N ASP A 279 7.41 -37.35 1.14
CA ASP A 279 8.57 -36.45 1.00
C ASP A 279 8.55 -35.55 -0.26
N GLU A 280 7.38 -35.37 -0.89
CA GLU A 280 7.28 -34.44 -2.01
C GLU A 280 7.64 -33.00 -1.56
N SER A 281 8.51 -32.35 -2.33
CA SER A 281 8.93 -30.97 -2.13
C SER A 281 8.80 -30.17 -3.43
N VAL A 282 8.52 -28.88 -3.33
CA VAL A 282 8.59 -27.98 -4.49
C VAL A 282 10.01 -27.88 -5.02
N THR A 283 10.15 -27.71 -6.33
CA THR A 283 11.45 -27.50 -6.97
C THR A 283 12.04 -26.15 -6.57
N PRO A 284 13.39 -26.00 -6.61
CA PRO A 284 14.05 -24.72 -6.29
C PRO A 284 13.53 -23.55 -7.13
N ASP A 285 13.23 -23.78 -8.41
CA ASP A 285 12.72 -22.76 -9.33
C ASP A 285 11.34 -22.24 -8.90
N VAL A 286 10.49 -23.12 -8.35
CA VAL A 286 9.17 -22.78 -7.81
C VAL A 286 9.32 -21.96 -6.54
N TYR A 287 10.25 -22.35 -5.66
CA TYR A 287 10.57 -21.59 -4.44
C TYR A 287 11.10 -20.19 -4.77
N GLU A 288 12.00 -20.08 -5.75
CA GLU A 288 12.53 -18.80 -6.23
C GLU A 288 11.43 -17.93 -6.83
N PHE A 289 10.52 -18.52 -7.61
CA PHE A 289 9.38 -17.82 -8.16
C PHE A 289 8.47 -17.26 -7.06
N LEU A 290 8.08 -18.09 -6.09
CA LEU A 290 7.21 -17.67 -4.98
C LEU A 290 7.85 -16.55 -4.14
N THR A 291 9.17 -16.52 -4.02
CA THR A 291 9.89 -15.52 -3.22
C THR A 291 10.23 -14.22 -3.97
N LYS A 292 10.46 -14.27 -5.28
CA LYS A 292 10.92 -13.10 -6.07
C LYS A 292 9.83 -12.48 -6.95
N GLU A 293 8.87 -13.28 -7.42
CA GLU A 293 7.84 -12.82 -8.33
C GLU A 293 6.58 -12.34 -7.61
N ALA A 294 5.91 -11.35 -8.21
CA ALA A 294 4.65 -10.83 -7.70
C ALA A 294 3.71 -10.47 -8.86
N ALA A 295 2.42 -10.72 -8.67
CA ALA A 295 1.37 -10.25 -9.55
C ALA A 295 1.26 -8.72 -9.45
N ARG A 296 1.22 -8.03 -10.58
CA ARG A 296 1.16 -6.56 -10.64
C ARG A 296 -0.01 -6.11 -11.49
N VAL A 297 -0.97 -5.44 -10.85
CA VAL A 297 -2.17 -4.95 -11.54
C VAL A 297 -2.24 -3.43 -11.44
N ARG A 298 -2.37 -2.75 -12.58
CA ARG A 298 -2.56 -1.30 -12.62
C ARG A 298 -4.03 -0.95 -12.79
N LEU A 299 -4.66 -0.46 -11.72
CA LEU A 299 -6.05 -0.01 -11.72
C LEU A 299 -6.11 1.50 -11.47
N ARG A 300 -6.75 2.24 -12.37
CA ARG A 300 -7.01 3.69 -12.22
C ARG A 300 -5.76 4.52 -11.88
N GLY A 301 -4.62 4.19 -12.49
CA GLY A 301 -3.36 4.88 -12.26
C GLY A 301 -2.57 4.44 -11.03
N HIS A 302 -3.13 3.56 -10.19
CA HIS A 302 -2.47 2.93 -9.05
C HIS A 302 -1.97 1.53 -9.40
N THR A 303 -0.74 1.19 -9.00
CA THR A 303 -0.18 -0.15 -9.15
C THR A 303 -0.37 -0.91 -7.84
N PHE A 304 -1.02 -2.06 -7.92
CA PHE A 304 -1.19 -3.01 -6.82
C PHE A 304 -0.27 -4.20 -7.06
N VAL A 305 0.43 -4.62 -6.02
CA VAL A 305 1.41 -5.71 -6.08
C VAL A 305 1.01 -6.75 -5.03
N CYS A 306 0.95 -8.02 -5.44
CA CYS A 306 0.56 -9.14 -4.61
C CYS A 306 1.52 -10.31 -4.87
N SER A 307 2.15 -10.84 -3.82
CA SER A 307 2.91 -12.08 -3.91
C SER A 307 1.99 -13.29 -4.07
N LEU A 308 2.51 -14.38 -4.62
CA LEU A 308 1.86 -15.67 -4.59
C LEU A 308 2.35 -16.41 -3.34
N GLU A 309 1.43 -17.10 -2.68
CA GLU A 309 1.70 -17.85 -1.46
C GLU A 309 1.26 -19.29 -1.67
N LEU A 310 2.16 -20.23 -1.39
CA LEU A 310 1.90 -21.65 -1.38
C LEU A 310 1.68 -22.10 0.05
N ALA A 311 0.51 -22.68 0.34
CA ALA A 311 0.23 -23.39 1.57
C ALA A 311 0.34 -24.90 1.28
N VAL A 312 1.36 -25.52 1.84
CA VAL A 312 1.60 -26.95 1.77
C VAL A 312 0.94 -27.61 2.97
N GLU A 313 -0.07 -28.43 2.74
CA GLU A 313 -0.67 -29.26 3.77
C GLU A 313 0.17 -30.54 3.92
N ARG A 314 0.75 -30.72 5.09
CA ARG A 314 1.59 -31.87 5.44
C ARG A 314 0.73 -32.98 6.06
N ASP A 315 1.19 -34.22 5.92
CA ASP A 315 0.52 -35.40 6.47
C ASP A 315 0.44 -35.40 8.02
N ASP A 316 1.24 -34.56 8.70
CA ASP A 316 1.22 -34.34 10.14
C ASP A 316 0.11 -33.37 10.62
N GLY A 317 -0.73 -32.89 9.70
CA GLY A 317 -1.82 -31.96 10.01
C GLY A 317 -1.38 -30.52 10.18
N THR A 318 -0.24 -30.14 9.59
CA THR A 318 0.31 -28.78 9.65
C THR A 318 0.39 -28.12 8.27
N TYR A 319 0.36 -26.79 8.25
CA TYR A 319 0.60 -25.96 7.08
C TYR A 319 2.03 -25.42 7.07
N ASP A 320 2.70 -25.57 5.94
CA ASP A 320 3.98 -24.97 5.63
C ASP A 320 3.78 -23.93 4.51
N PHE A 321 4.10 -22.65 4.79
CA PHE A 321 3.82 -21.53 3.88
C PHE A 321 5.09 -21.05 3.16
N ILE A 322 5.02 -20.93 1.83
CA ILE A 322 6.12 -20.48 0.96
C ILE A 322 5.66 -19.30 0.07
N PRO A 323 6.26 -18.10 0.18
CA PRO A 323 7.17 -17.70 1.25
C PRO A 323 6.45 -17.74 2.59
N LEU A 324 7.21 -17.67 3.68
CA LEU A 324 6.66 -17.41 5.00
C LEU A 324 6.07 -15.98 5.02
N VAL A 325 4.86 -15.81 4.47
CA VAL A 325 4.18 -14.53 4.37
C VAL A 325 3.16 -14.44 5.49
N LEU A 326 3.54 -13.67 6.51
CA LEU A 326 2.65 -13.30 7.60
C LEU A 326 1.82 -12.11 7.11
N GLU A 327 0.53 -12.36 6.90
CA GLU A 327 -0.46 -11.52 6.20
C GLU A 327 -0.14 -10.01 6.13
N PRO A 328 -0.13 -9.40 4.92
CA PRO A 328 -0.25 -7.95 4.82
C PRO A 328 -1.64 -7.55 5.32
N ALA A 329 -1.70 -6.86 6.45
CA ALA A 329 -2.93 -6.23 6.91
C ALA A 329 -3.49 -5.37 5.76
N VAL A 330 -4.64 -5.78 5.23
CA VAL A 330 -5.42 -4.99 4.28
C VAL A 330 -5.52 -3.58 4.82
N VAL A 331 -5.16 -2.60 3.99
CA VAL A 331 -5.24 -1.17 4.32
C VAL A 331 -6.60 -0.89 4.95
N SER A 332 -6.62 -0.67 6.27
CA SER A 332 -7.85 -0.42 7.02
C SER A 332 -8.52 0.85 6.48
N GLY A 333 -9.48 0.67 5.58
CA GLY A 333 -10.56 1.61 5.35
C GLY A 333 -11.35 1.69 6.66
N GLY A 334 -11.47 2.90 7.20
CA GLY A 334 -11.96 3.14 8.55
C GLY A 334 -13.27 2.41 8.87
N ARG A 335 -13.31 1.81 10.07
CA ARG A 335 -14.57 1.54 10.76
C ARG A 335 -15.29 2.89 11.01
N PRO A 336 -16.57 3.03 10.67
CA PRO A 336 -17.44 3.92 11.42
C PRO A 336 -17.62 3.31 12.82
N THR A 337 -17.34 4.10 13.85
CA THR A 337 -17.80 3.82 15.20
C THR A 337 -19.33 3.94 15.22
N PRO A 338 -20.07 2.98 15.80
CA PRO A 338 -21.48 3.17 16.07
C PRO A 338 -21.60 4.25 17.15
N GLY A 339 -22.29 5.32 16.81
CA GLY A 339 -22.75 6.39 17.69
C GLY A 339 -24.09 6.85 17.15
#